data_AF-A0A0C9TY94-F1
#
_entry.id   AF-A0A0C9TY94-F1
#
_cell.length_a   1.000
_cell.length_b   1.000
_cell.length_c   1.000
_cell.angle_alpha   90.00
_cell.angle_beta   90.00
_cell.angle_gamma   90.00
#
_symmetry.space_group_name_H-M   'P 1'
#
loop_
_entity.id
_entity.type
_entity.pdbx_description
1 polymer ?
#
loop_
_entity_poly.entity_id
_entity_poly.type
_entity_poly.pdbx_seq_one_letter_code
_entity_poly.pdbx_strand_id
1 'polypeptide(L)'
;MAQIAWAKEAWLEACQMCKAQILFNDEIIQLITNRVWQLSGELKTKICPLVETMYGFENSMKPAVVGRNRALVEDLKTDFGLCYRSLGNPDEDVPRSGLYEHRIIQKAINIAYYCNKKDEGVVYSQYFQPFPLRGVALMLTVIENCIYEWLEGERMDVHFSEPTYYKDIYDKHVVNLHRFNAQTKEYGILPKMLKRLDANGQLNARVDVKVEASRQTLLPDDAIVAAIHEYQERAGENSSDDDEFY
;
A
#
# COMPACT_ATOMS: atom_id res chain seq x y z
N MET A 1 12.78 -3.58 -26.80
CA MET A 1 12.21 -2.56 -27.73
C MET A 1 11.04 -1.78 -27.13
N ALA A 2 10.04 -2.42 -26.50
CA ALA A 2 8.90 -1.71 -25.90
C ALA A 2 9.28 -0.72 -24.78
N GLN A 3 10.29 -1.03 -23.95
CA GLN A 3 10.72 -0.14 -22.86
C GLN A 3 11.29 1.21 -23.32
N ILE A 4 11.87 1.25 -24.52
CA ILE A 4 12.49 2.46 -25.08
C ILE A 4 11.42 3.40 -25.68
N ALA A 5 10.30 2.85 -26.17
CA ALA A 5 9.24 3.63 -26.79
C ALA A 5 8.47 4.49 -25.78
N TRP A 6 7.99 3.89 -24.68
CA TRP A 6 7.24 4.63 -23.65
C TRP A 6 8.10 5.70 -22.97
N ALA A 7 9.40 5.45 -22.76
CA ALA A 7 10.30 6.42 -22.16
C ALA A 7 10.51 7.64 -23.07
N LYS A 8 10.56 7.43 -24.40
CA LYS A 8 10.59 8.51 -25.39
C LYS A 8 9.29 9.32 -25.38
N GLU A 9 8.15 8.64 -25.36
CA GLU A 9 6.84 9.31 -25.31
C GLU A 9 6.70 10.17 -24.05
N ALA A 10 7.05 9.62 -22.88
CA ALA A 10 7.03 10.35 -21.61
C ALA A 10 7.96 11.58 -21.62
N TRP A 11 9.15 11.46 -22.22
CA TRP A 11 10.08 12.59 -22.35
C TRP A 11 9.53 13.69 -23.28
N LEU A 12 8.94 13.29 -24.41
CA LEU A 12 8.36 14.23 -25.37
C LEU A 12 7.19 15.01 -24.74
N GLU A 13 6.33 14.32 -23.98
CA GLU A 13 5.25 14.95 -23.24
C GLU A 13 5.77 15.94 -22.19
N ALA A 14 6.79 15.54 -21.42
CA ALA A 14 7.43 16.43 -20.45
C ALA A 14 8.05 17.67 -21.13
N CYS A 15 8.71 17.51 -22.28
CA CYS A 15 9.24 18.63 -23.06
C CYS A 15 8.14 19.59 -23.52
N GLN A 16 7.00 19.06 -23.98
CA GLN A 16 5.84 19.87 -24.37
C GLN A 16 5.29 20.66 -23.19
N MET A 17 5.09 20.02 -22.04
CA MET A 17 4.59 20.67 -20.83
C MET A 17 5.54 21.77 -20.31
N CYS A 18 6.84 21.50 -20.31
CA CYS A 18 7.86 22.43 -19.86
C CYS A 18 8.26 23.48 -20.91
N LYS A 19 7.69 23.40 -22.13
CA LYS A 19 8.10 24.22 -23.29
C LYS A 19 9.61 24.15 -23.56
N ALA A 20 10.19 22.97 -23.34
CA ALA A 20 11.60 22.69 -23.57
C ALA A 20 11.80 22.05 -24.95
N GLN A 21 12.92 22.34 -25.60
CA GLN A 21 13.32 21.74 -26.88
C GLN A 21 14.56 20.88 -26.70
N ILE A 22 14.44 19.83 -25.88
CA ILE A 22 15.55 18.92 -25.58
C ILE A 22 15.28 17.59 -26.27
N LEU A 23 16.15 17.21 -27.20
CA LEU A 23 16.12 15.88 -27.82
C LEU A 23 16.42 14.81 -26.77
N PHE A 24 15.70 13.69 -26.81
CA PHE A 24 16.07 12.54 -25.99
C PHE A 24 17.40 11.96 -26.50
N ASN A 25 18.21 11.47 -25.56
CA ASN A 25 19.41 10.67 -25.82
C ASN A 25 19.36 9.41 -24.95
N ASP A 26 20.33 8.51 -25.12
CA ASP A 26 20.35 7.25 -24.38
C ASP A 26 20.43 7.46 -22.86
N GLU A 27 21.10 8.51 -22.39
CA GLU A 27 21.21 8.85 -20.96
C GLU A 27 19.85 9.26 -20.36
N ILE A 28 19.07 10.08 -21.08
CA ILE A 28 17.71 10.49 -20.67
C ILE A 28 16.79 9.27 -20.63
N ILE A 29 16.85 8.41 -21.66
CA ILE A 29 16.03 7.19 -21.70
C ILE A 29 16.41 6.28 -20.53
N GLN A 30 17.72 6.11 -20.27
CA GLN A 30 18.20 5.33 -19.14
C GLN A 30 17.75 5.90 -17.80
N LEU A 31 17.79 7.23 -17.63
CA LEU A 31 17.33 7.90 -16.42
C LEU A 31 15.84 7.64 -16.15
N ILE A 32 15.01 7.74 -17.19
CA ILE A 32 13.56 7.47 -17.10
C ILE A 32 13.31 6.00 -16.76
N THR A 33 14.01 5.06 -17.40
CA THR A 33 13.85 3.63 -17.10
C THR A 33 14.35 3.27 -15.70
N ASN A 34 15.44 3.89 -15.24
CA ASN A 34 15.97 3.68 -13.89
C ASN A 34 14.98 4.18 -12.83
N ARG A 35 14.28 5.29 -13.09
CA ARG A 35 13.25 5.80 -12.17
C ARG A 35 12.12 4.79 -11.96
N VAL A 36 11.76 3.98 -12.97
CA VAL A 36 10.75 2.93 -12.81
C VAL A 36 11.22 1.85 -11.83
N TRP A 37 12.47 1.39 -11.95
CA TRP A 37 13.02 0.41 -11.01
C TRP A 37 13.08 0.96 -9.58
N GLN A 38 13.52 2.21 -9.45
CA GLN A 38 13.54 2.91 -8.16
C GLN A 38 12.13 3.03 -7.57
N LEU A 39 11.15 3.42 -8.37
CA LEU A 39 9.76 3.53 -7.94
C LEU A 39 9.24 2.18 -7.42
N SER A 40 9.50 1.07 -8.12
CA SER A 40 9.08 -0.25 -7.65
C SER A 40 9.69 -0.63 -6.30
N GLY A 41 10.99 -0.38 -6.11
CA GLY A 41 11.66 -0.63 -4.82
C GLY A 41 11.14 0.29 -3.70
N GLU A 42 10.86 1.55 -4.02
CA GLU A 42 10.29 2.54 -3.10
C GLU A 42 8.88 2.13 -2.66
N LEU A 43 8.03 1.74 -3.61
CA LEU A 43 6.67 1.24 -3.34
C LEU A 43 6.71 0.02 -2.44
N LYS A 44 7.57 -0.96 -2.75
CA LYS A 44 7.72 -2.17 -1.93
C LYS A 44 8.11 -1.81 -0.49
N THR A 45 9.15 -0.98 -0.33
CA THR A 45 9.63 -0.53 0.99
C THR A 45 8.52 0.11 1.81
N LYS A 46 7.68 0.94 1.17
CA LYS A 46 6.55 1.63 1.80
C LYS A 46 5.37 0.70 2.11
N ILE A 47 5.12 -0.31 1.28
CA ILE A 47 3.90 -1.14 1.34
C ILE A 47 4.10 -2.41 2.17
N CYS A 48 5.29 -3.02 2.22
CA CYS A 48 5.46 -4.28 2.94
C CYS A 48 5.13 -4.20 4.46
N PRO A 49 5.51 -3.14 5.20
CA PRO A 49 5.07 -2.99 6.60
C PRO A 49 3.53 -2.90 6.74
N LEU A 50 2.88 -2.32 5.73
CA LEU A 50 1.43 -2.23 5.68
C LEU A 50 0.79 -3.60 5.43
N VAL A 51 1.36 -4.42 4.55
CA VAL A 51 0.93 -5.80 4.30
C VAL A 51 1.03 -6.64 5.58
N GLU A 52 2.17 -6.56 6.26
CA GLU A 52 2.38 -7.24 7.55
C GLU A 52 1.27 -6.90 8.55
N THR A 53 1.05 -5.61 8.78
CA THR A 53 0.06 -5.12 9.75
C THR A 53 -1.39 -5.43 9.33
N MET A 54 -1.74 -5.24 8.06
CA MET A 54 -3.14 -5.30 7.62
C MET A 54 -3.66 -6.71 7.36
N TYR A 55 -2.78 -7.65 7.00
CA TYR A 55 -3.15 -9.05 6.88
C TYR A 55 -2.87 -9.84 8.16
N GLY A 56 -2.08 -9.29 9.09
CA GLY A 56 -1.82 -9.91 10.39
C GLY A 56 -0.69 -10.93 10.36
N PHE A 57 0.30 -10.72 9.48
CA PHE A 57 1.55 -11.48 9.55
C PHE A 57 2.29 -11.11 10.84
N GLU A 58 2.91 -12.10 11.46
CA GLU A 58 3.71 -11.91 12.66
C GLU A 58 5.12 -12.45 12.42
N ASN A 59 6.13 -11.60 12.64
CA ASN A 59 7.51 -12.02 12.56
C ASN A 59 7.92 -12.78 13.83
N SER A 60 7.85 -14.11 13.77
CA SER A 60 8.16 -14.99 14.90
C SER A 60 8.71 -16.32 14.39
N MET A 61 9.71 -16.84 15.09
CA MET A 61 10.31 -18.16 14.80
C MET A 61 9.51 -19.32 15.43
N LYS A 62 8.38 -19.03 16.10
CA LYS A 62 7.54 -20.06 16.71
C LYS A 62 6.89 -20.91 15.61
N PRO A 63 7.03 -22.25 15.63
CA PRO A 63 6.47 -23.11 14.57
C PRO A 63 4.97 -22.90 14.32
N ALA A 64 4.19 -22.62 15.37
CA ALA A 64 2.77 -22.31 15.25
C ALA A 64 2.50 -21.00 14.47
N VAL A 65 3.31 -19.96 14.70
CA VAL A 65 3.18 -18.68 13.98
C VAL A 65 3.63 -18.82 12.53
N VAL A 66 4.73 -19.52 12.29
CA VAL A 66 5.21 -19.84 10.93
C VAL A 66 4.14 -20.61 10.16
N GLY A 67 3.55 -21.63 10.77
CA GLY A 67 2.45 -22.39 10.17
C GLY A 67 1.21 -21.53 9.85
N ARG A 68 0.81 -20.64 10.77
CA ARG A 68 -0.29 -19.69 10.55
C ARG A 68 0.00 -18.73 9.39
N ASN A 69 1.21 -18.17 9.32
CA ASN A 69 1.61 -17.28 8.24
C ASN A 69 1.57 -17.99 6.88
N ARG A 70 2.05 -19.24 6.78
CA ARG A 70 1.97 -20.05 5.54
C ARG A 70 0.52 -20.27 5.09
N ALA A 71 -0.35 -20.66 6.03
CA ALA A 71 -1.78 -20.84 5.73
C ALA A 71 -2.41 -19.54 5.22
N LEU A 72 -2.09 -18.41 5.85
CA LEU A 72 -2.58 -17.10 5.42
C LEU A 72 -2.07 -16.71 4.02
N VAL A 73 -0.80 -16.99 3.68
CA VAL A 73 -0.28 -16.77 2.33
C VAL A 73 -1.07 -17.57 1.30
N GLU A 74 -1.34 -18.85 1.58
CA GLU A 74 -2.11 -19.71 0.68
C GLU A 74 -3.55 -19.20 0.51
N ASP A 75 -4.22 -18.77 1.58
CA ASP A 75 -5.57 -18.20 1.50
C ASP A 75 -5.61 -16.90 0.68
N LEU A 76 -4.61 -16.02 0.87
CA LEU A 76 -4.51 -14.75 0.16
C LEU A 76 -4.17 -14.91 -1.32
N LYS A 77 -3.42 -15.95 -1.69
CA LYS A 77 -3.07 -16.25 -3.09
C LYS A 77 -4.18 -16.99 -3.83
N THR A 78 -4.81 -17.97 -3.16
CA THR A 78 -5.92 -18.73 -3.73
C THR A 78 -7.03 -17.79 -4.18
N ASP A 79 -7.53 -17.93 -5.40
CA ASP A 79 -8.60 -17.12 -5.99
C ASP A 79 -8.50 -15.60 -5.74
N PHE A 80 -7.27 -15.06 -5.73
CA PHE A 80 -6.99 -13.65 -5.46
C PHE A 80 -7.56 -13.16 -4.12
N GLY A 81 -7.43 -13.98 -3.07
CA GLY A 81 -7.88 -13.67 -1.71
C GLY A 81 -7.47 -12.29 -1.21
N LEU A 82 -6.25 -11.83 -1.55
CA LEU A 82 -5.73 -10.49 -1.23
C LEU A 82 -6.62 -9.32 -1.72
N CYS A 83 -7.48 -9.56 -2.71
CA CYS A 83 -8.38 -8.53 -3.21
C CYS A 83 -9.64 -8.38 -2.36
N TYR A 84 -9.99 -9.36 -1.53
CA TYR A 84 -11.25 -9.36 -0.77
C TYR A 84 -11.14 -8.58 0.54
N ARG A 85 -12.23 -7.93 0.95
CA ARG A 85 -12.35 -7.34 2.29
C ARG A 85 -12.32 -8.40 3.38
N SER A 86 -12.96 -9.54 3.12
CA SER A 86 -13.00 -10.68 4.04
C SER A 86 -12.81 -11.97 3.27
N LEU A 87 -11.93 -12.84 3.78
CA LEU A 87 -11.69 -14.18 3.24
C LEU A 87 -12.80 -15.18 3.60
N GLY A 88 -13.79 -14.77 4.41
CA GLY A 88 -14.85 -15.65 4.88
C GLY A 88 -14.34 -16.68 5.90
N ASN A 89 -15.11 -17.74 6.07
CA ASN A 89 -14.77 -18.88 6.91
C ASN A 89 -15.33 -20.16 6.26
N PRO A 90 -14.48 -20.98 5.62
CA PRO A 90 -14.90 -22.22 4.97
C PRO A 90 -15.57 -23.21 5.94
N ASP A 91 -15.13 -23.25 7.20
CA ASP A 91 -15.67 -24.19 8.21
C ASP A 91 -17.10 -23.82 8.64
N GLU A 92 -17.46 -22.55 8.47
CA GLU A 92 -18.80 -22.01 8.78
C GLU A 92 -19.63 -21.72 7.53
N ASP A 93 -19.18 -22.16 6.35
CA ASP A 93 -19.81 -21.88 5.04
C ASP A 93 -20.01 -20.37 4.76
N VAL A 94 -19.12 -19.54 5.30
CA VAL A 94 -19.15 -18.08 5.08
C VAL A 94 -18.28 -17.76 3.86
N PRO A 95 -18.85 -17.29 2.74
CA PRO A 95 -18.07 -17.02 1.53
C PRO A 95 -17.20 -15.76 1.67
N ARG A 96 -16.18 -15.69 0.80
CA ARG A 96 -15.38 -14.47 0.59
C ARG A 96 -16.27 -13.32 0.15
N SER A 97 -15.98 -12.10 0.64
CA SER A 97 -16.81 -10.93 0.34
C SER A 97 -16.01 -9.63 0.19
N GLY A 98 -16.59 -8.68 -0.56
CA GLY A 98 -15.98 -7.36 -0.80
C GLY A 98 -14.76 -7.42 -1.73
N LEU A 99 -14.90 -8.05 -2.90
CA LEU A 99 -13.84 -8.09 -3.91
C LEU A 99 -13.40 -6.66 -4.32
N TYR A 100 -12.09 -6.41 -4.30
CA TYR A 100 -11.42 -5.11 -4.45
C TYR A 100 -11.77 -4.07 -3.38
N GLU A 101 -12.29 -4.49 -2.23
CA GLU A 101 -12.67 -3.59 -1.13
C GLU A 101 -11.79 -3.73 0.11
N HIS A 102 -10.67 -4.46 0.02
CA HIS A 102 -9.70 -4.52 1.11
C HIS A 102 -9.10 -3.13 1.37
N ARG A 103 -9.07 -2.71 2.64
CA ARG A 103 -8.64 -1.35 3.04
C ARG A 103 -7.19 -1.04 2.68
N ILE A 104 -6.37 -2.07 2.46
CA ILE A 104 -4.97 -1.90 2.05
C ILE A 104 -4.84 -1.21 0.70
N ILE A 105 -5.79 -1.40 -0.22
CA ILE A 105 -5.72 -0.86 -1.58
C ILE A 105 -5.68 0.68 -1.51
N GLN A 106 -6.62 1.30 -0.80
CA GLN A 106 -6.62 2.75 -0.59
C GLN A 106 -5.39 3.22 0.19
N LYS A 107 -5.00 2.50 1.25
CA LYS A 107 -3.84 2.91 2.08
C LYS A 107 -2.54 2.86 1.30
N ALA A 108 -2.32 1.84 0.47
CA ALA A 108 -1.18 1.72 -0.42
C ALA A 108 -1.16 2.87 -1.44
N ILE A 109 -2.30 3.15 -2.10
CA ILE A 109 -2.45 4.29 -3.03
C ILE A 109 -2.14 5.61 -2.34
N ASN A 110 -2.62 5.81 -1.11
CA ASN A 110 -2.37 7.03 -0.36
C ASN A 110 -0.88 7.20 -0.04
N ILE A 111 -0.20 6.15 0.40
CA ILE A 111 1.23 6.19 0.70
C ILE A 111 2.07 6.41 -0.58
N ALA A 112 1.62 5.85 -1.70
CA ALA A 112 2.33 5.89 -2.98
C ALA A 112 2.18 7.24 -3.71
N TYR A 113 0.97 7.79 -3.76
CA TYR A 113 0.63 8.88 -4.69
C TYR A 113 -0.11 10.07 -4.06
N TYR A 114 -0.52 9.96 -2.79
CA TYR A 114 -1.37 10.97 -2.13
C TYR A 114 -1.03 11.18 -0.64
N CYS A 115 0.23 11.05 -0.24
CA CYS A 115 0.65 11.28 1.13
C CYS A 115 0.59 12.77 1.47
N ASN A 116 0.93 13.63 0.51
CA ASN A 116 0.87 15.08 0.67
C ASN A 116 0.58 15.81 -0.66
N LYS A 117 0.40 17.14 -0.59
CA LYS A 117 0.05 18.00 -1.73
C LYS A 117 1.07 18.03 -2.88
N LYS A 118 2.30 17.54 -2.65
CA LYS A 118 3.39 17.53 -3.64
C LYS A 118 3.55 16.18 -4.34
N ASP A 119 2.80 15.17 -3.92
CA ASP A 119 2.90 13.85 -4.53
C ASP A 119 2.24 13.83 -5.91
N GLU A 120 2.66 12.85 -6.71
CA GLU A 120 2.37 12.79 -8.14
C GLU A 120 0.87 12.71 -8.44
N GLY A 121 0.09 12.03 -7.59
CA GLY A 121 -1.37 11.93 -7.73
C GLY A 121 -2.08 13.28 -7.57
N VAL A 122 -1.46 14.23 -6.86
CA VAL A 122 -1.98 15.59 -6.69
C VAL A 122 -1.44 16.51 -7.78
N VAL A 123 -0.12 16.54 -7.96
CA VAL A 123 0.56 17.46 -8.89
C VAL A 123 0.19 17.18 -10.34
N TYR A 124 0.07 15.89 -10.70
CA TYR A 124 -0.24 15.46 -12.06
C TYR A 124 -1.63 14.81 -12.15
N SER A 125 -2.62 15.44 -11.50
CA SER A 125 -4.01 14.97 -11.43
C SER A 125 -4.60 14.51 -12.79
N GLN A 126 -4.18 15.07 -13.92
CA GLN A 126 -4.64 14.67 -15.25
C GLN A 126 -4.37 13.18 -15.57
N TYR A 127 -3.36 12.55 -14.98
CA TYR A 127 -3.06 11.12 -15.16
C TYR A 127 -3.70 10.25 -14.08
N PHE A 128 -4.22 10.86 -13.01
CA PHE A 128 -4.72 10.17 -11.83
C PHE A 128 -6.23 10.37 -11.56
N GLN A 129 -6.95 11.10 -12.41
CA GLN A 129 -8.37 11.41 -12.24
C GLN A 129 -9.25 10.84 -13.39
N PRO A 130 -10.12 9.85 -13.12
CA PRO A 130 -10.18 9.02 -11.90
C PRO A 130 -8.92 8.16 -11.75
N PHE A 131 -8.70 7.58 -10.57
CA PHE A 131 -7.48 6.81 -10.31
C PHE A 131 -7.30 5.71 -11.38
N PRO A 132 -6.11 5.55 -11.97
CA PRO A 132 -5.97 4.72 -13.16
C PRO A 132 -6.12 3.25 -12.78
N LEU A 133 -6.87 2.50 -13.58
CA LEU A 133 -7.01 1.04 -13.45
C LEU A 133 -5.64 0.36 -13.37
N ARG A 134 -4.71 0.80 -14.23
CA ARG A 134 -3.32 0.35 -14.26
C ARG A 134 -2.56 0.66 -12.96
N GLY A 135 -2.89 1.76 -12.29
CA GLY A 135 -2.37 2.08 -10.96
C GLY A 135 -2.87 1.11 -9.89
N VAL A 136 -4.16 0.73 -9.94
CA VAL A 136 -4.71 -0.29 -9.03
C VAL A 136 -4.01 -1.64 -9.25
N ALA A 137 -3.86 -2.07 -10.50
CA ALA A 137 -3.14 -3.31 -10.83
C ALA A 137 -1.69 -3.29 -10.32
N LEU A 138 -1.00 -2.16 -10.44
CA LEU A 138 0.36 -2.00 -9.90
C LEU A 138 0.38 -2.15 -8.38
N MET A 139 -0.55 -1.50 -7.67
CA MET A 139 -0.62 -1.63 -6.20
C MET A 139 -0.92 -3.06 -5.76
N LEU A 140 -1.85 -3.75 -6.43
CA LEU A 140 -2.14 -5.16 -6.16
C LEU A 140 -0.91 -6.06 -6.41
N THR A 141 -0.15 -5.77 -7.45
CA THR A 141 1.11 -6.49 -7.76
C THR A 141 2.15 -6.29 -6.66
N VAL A 142 2.31 -5.06 -6.16
CA VAL A 142 3.25 -4.78 -5.05
C VAL A 142 2.77 -5.43 -3.75
N ILE A 143 1.47 -5.40 -3.47
CA ILE A 143 0.88 -6.08 -2.31
C ILE A 143 1.14 -7.59 -2.40
N GLU A 144 0.87 -8.20 -3.55
CA GLU A 144 1.11 -9.64 -3.78
C GLU A 144 2.60 -10.00 -3.64
N ASN A 145 3.50 -9.14 -4.13
CA ASN A 145 4.93 -9.32 -3.90
C ASN A 145 5.30 -9.29 -2.41
N CYS A 146 4.79 -8.32 -1.65
CA CYS A 146 5.03 -8.25 -0.22
C CYS A 146 4.42 -9.45 0.53
N ILE A 147 3.32 -10.04 0.06
CA ILE A 147 2.76 -11.30 0.60
C ILE A 147 3.69 -12.47 0.28
N TYR A 148 4.27 -12.50 -0.92
CA TYR A 148 5.20 -13.55 -1.34
C TYR A 148 6.46 -13.62 -0.46
N GLU A 149 6.88 -12.51 0.16
CA GLU A 149 7.96 -12.51 1.17
C GLU A 149 7.70 -13.45 2.34
N TRP A 150 6.43 -13.77 2.63
CA TRP A 150 6.00 -14.60 3.75
C TRP A 150 5.73 -16.06 3.35
N LEU A 151 6.10 -16.47 2.12
CA LEU A 151 5.76 -17.80 1.58
C LEU A 151 6.19 -18.95 2.51
N GLU A 152 7.37 -18.84 3.12
CA GLU A 152 7.90 -19.83 4.05
C GLU A 152 7.42 -19.62 5.49
N GLY A 153 6.47 -18.71 5.72
CA GLY A 153 5.93 -18.33 7.03
C GLY A 153 6.84 -17.38 7.83
N GLU A 154 8.04 -17.15 7.34
CA GLU A 154 8.99 -16.14 7.82
C GLU A 154 9.20 -15.10 6.72
N ARG A 155 9.41 -13.85 7.10
CA ARG A 155 9.63 -12.78 6.11
C ARG A 155 11.03 -12.89 5.52
N MET A 156 11.11 -13.13 4.22
CA MET A 156 12.33 -13.04 3.44
C MET A 156 12.26 -11.84 2.49
N ASP A 157 13.29 -11.00 2.47
CA ASP A 157 13.36 -9.91 1.50
C ASP A 157 13.55 -10.48 0.09
N VAL A 158 12.46 -10.50 -0.70
CA VAL A 158 12.47 -10.97 -2.08
C VAL A 158 12.62 -9.77 -3.00
N HIS A 159 13.77 -9.58 -3.62
CA HIS A 159 13.95 -8.43 -4.51
C HIS A 159 12.85 -8.33 -5.56
N PHE A 160 12.39 -7.10 -5.81
CA PHE A 160 11.49 -6.74 -6.91
C PHE A 160 12.26 -6.76 -8.25
N SER A 161 13.03 -7.82 -8.51
CA SER A 161 14.00 -7.87 -9.61
C SER A 161 13.90 -9.15 -10.44
N GLU A 162 12.68 -9.51 -10.82
CA GLU A 162 12.46 -10.43 -11.93
C GLU A 162 11.39 -9.85 -12.88
N PRO A 163 11.81 -9.11 -13.92
CA PRO A 163 10.90 -8.42 -14.83
C PRO A 163 9.83 -9.33 -15.44
N THR A 164 10.14 -10.61 -15.63
CA THR A 164 9.23 -11.60 -16.22
C THR A 164 8.12 -11.98 -15.23
N TYR A 165 8.48 -12.34 -13.99
CA TYR A 165 7.52 -12.76 -12.97
C TYR A 165 6.56 -11.63 -12.57
N TYR A 166 7.09 -10.43 -12.31
CA TYR A 166 6.26 -9.28 -11.91
C TYR A 166 5.38 -8.76 -13.05
N LYS A 167 5.87 -8.86 -14.30
CA LYS A 167 5.06 -8.51 -15.46
C LYS A 167 3.85 -9.43 -15.59
N ASP A 168 4.03 -10.73 -15.38
CA ASP A 168 2.93 -11.69 -15.49
C ASP A 168 1.88 -11.47 -14.39
N ILE A 169 2.29 -11.18 -13.16
CA ILE A 169 1.37 -10.84 -12.06
C ILE A 169 0.62 -9.54 -12.37
N TYR A 170 1.34 -8.51 -12.82
CA TYR A 170 0.73 -7.24 -13.20
C TYR A 170 -0.30 -7.42 -14.32
N ASP A 171 0.07 -8.12 -15.39
CA ASP A 171 -0.80 -8.36 -16.54
C ASP A 171 -2.04 -9.19 -16.12
N LYS A 172 -1.88 -10.16 -15.20
CA LYS A 172 -3.01 -10.90 -14.60
C LYS A 172 -3.98 -9.98 -13.85
N HIS A 173 -3.47 -9.08 -13.00
CA HIS A 173 -4.33 -8.11 -12.30
C HIS A 173 -5.05 -7.16 -13.25
N VAL A 174 -4.37 -6.69 -14.30
CA VAL A 174 -4.98 -5.87 -15.35
C VAL A 174 -6.12 -6.63 -16.04
N VAL A 175 -5.89 -7.87 -16.46
CA VAL A 175 -6.91 -8.73 -17.10
C VAL A 175 -8.10 -8.95 -16.16
N ASN A 176 -7.86 -9.26 -14.89
CA ASN A 176 -8.93 -9.48 -13.92
C ASN A 176 -9.77 -8.22 -13.66
N LEU A 177 -9.14 -7.05 -13.52
CA LEU A 177 -9.84 -5.77 -13.38
C LEU A 177 -10.68 -5.45 -14.62
N HIS A 178 -10.17 -5.73 -15.83
CA HIS A 178 -10.96 -5.58 -17.06
C HIS A 178 -12.13 -6.56 -17.13
N ARG A 179 -11.94 -7.83 -16.74
CA ARG A 179 -13.02 -8.83 -16.66
C ARG A 179 -14.09 -8.41 -15.66
N PHE A 180 -13.68 -7.96 -14.48
CA PHE A 180 -14.57 -7.43 -13.45
C PHE A 180 -15.36 -6.24 -13.96
N ASN A 181 -14.73 -5.30 -14.65
CA ASN A 181 -15.42 -4.16 -15.27
C ASN A 181 -16.44 -4.61 -16.32
N ALA A 182 -16.08 -5.58 -17.15
CA ALA A 182 -16.97 -6.08 -18.19
C ALA A 182 -18.21 -6.77 -17.59
N GLN A 183 -18.02 -7.58 -16.56
CA GLN A 183 -19.10 -8.31 -15.88
C GLN A 183 -19.98 -7.40 -15.00
N THR A 184 -19.43 -6.30 -14.49
CA THR A 184 -20.15 -5.33 -13.63
C THR A 184 -20.52 -4.04 -14.36
N LYS A 185 -20.46 -4.05 -15.70
CA LYS A 185 -20.61 -2.86 -16.55
C LYS A 185 -21.93 -2.14 -16.31
N GLU A 186 -23.03 -2.87 -16.15
CA GLU A 186 -24.37 -2.32 -15.92
C GLU A 186 -24.49 -1.56 -14.59
N TYR A 187 -23.73 -1.97 -13.58
CA TYR A 187 -23.71 -1.34 -12.25
C TYR A 187 -22.69 -0.20 -12.17
N GLY A 188 -21.72 -0.16 -13.09
CA GLY A 188 -20.63 0.80 -13.12
C GLY A 188 -19.73 0.73 -11.89
N ILE A 189 -19.52 -0.47 -11.32
CA ILE A 189 -18.79 -0.65 -10.05
C ILE A 189 -17.35 -0.17 -10.17
N LEU A 190 -16.59 -0.67 -11.16
CA LEU A 190 -15.18 -0.28 -11.28
C LEU A 190 -15.00 1.23 -11.53
N PRO A 191 -15.73 1.89 -12.46
CA PRO A 191 -15.64 3.34 -12.61
C PRO A 191 -15.94 4.12 -11.31
N LYS A 192 -16.94 3.70 -10.52
CA LYS A 192 -17.25 4.31 -9.22
C LYS A 192 -16.12 4.08 -8.22
N MET A 193 -15.54 2.89 -8.19
CA MET A 193 -14.40 2.55 -7.34
C MET A 193 -13.18 3.42 -7.66
N LEU A 194 -12.81 3.57 -8.94
CA LEU A 194 -11.67 4.38 -9.35
C LEU A 194 -11.85 5.87 -9.00
N LYS A 195 -13.07 6.41 -9.17
CA LYS A 195 -13.41 7.77 -8.72
C LYS A 195 -13.28 7.92 -7.21
N ARG A 196 -13.76 6.94 -6.44
CA ARG A 196 -13.67 6.93 -4.97
C ARG A 196 -12.22 6.87 -4.49
N LEU A 197 -11.37 6.06 -5.14
CA LEU A 197 -9.96 5.93 -4.81
C LEU A 197 -9.21 7.26 -4.95
N ASP A 198 -9.45 7.97 -6.06
CA ASP A 198 -8.89 9.31 -6.31
C ASP A 198 -9.43 10.34 -5.30
N ALA A 199 -10.75 10.46 -5.16
CA ALA A 199 -11.35 11.42 -4.23
C ALA A 199 -10.83 11.25 -2.79
N ASN A 200 -10.74 10.01 -2.30
CA ASN A 200 -10.17 9.72 -0.99
C ASN A 200 -8.66 10.03 -0.92
N GLY A 201 -7.93 9.84 -2.01
CA GLY A 201 -6.52 10.22 -2.13
C GLY A 201 -6.34 11.74 -1.99
N GLN A 202 -7.11 12.53 -2.74
CA GLN A 202 -7.08 14.00 -2.65
C GLN A 202 -7.38 14.49 -1.22
N LEU A 203 -8.37 13.88 -0.54
CA LEU A 203 -8.68 14.15 0.86
C LEU A 203 -7.51 13.79 1.79
N ASN A 204 -6.86 12.64 1.58
CA ASN A 204 -5.69 12.21 2.36
C ASN A 204 -4.53 13.19 2.24
N ALA A 205 -4.26 13.69 1.04
CA ALA A 205 -3.25 14.72 0.77
C ALA A 205 -3.62 16.11 1.31
N ARG A 206 -4.81 16.24 1.94
CA ARG A 206 -5.36 17.47 2.52
C ARG A 206 -5.51 18.62 1.54
N VAL A 207 -5.75 18.32 0.27
CA VAL A 207 -5.87 19.36 -0.77
C VAL A 207 -6.92 20.41 -0.38
N ASP A 208 -8.02 20.00 0.27
CA ASP A 208 -9.15 20.85 0.67
C ASP A 208 -9.23 21.23 2.17
N VAL A 209 -8.27 20.81 3.02
CA VAL A 209 -8.33 21.15 4.45
C VAL A 209 -7.72 22.55 4.65
N LYS A 210 -8.57 23.57 4.78
CA LYS A 210 -8.20 24.81 5.48
C LYS A 210 -7.91 24.42 6.93
N VAL A 211 -6.63 24.32 7.28
CA VAL A 211 -6.23 24.04 8.66
C VAL A 211 -6.58 25.28 9.47
N GLU A 212 -7.72 25.26 10.17
CA GLU A 212 -7.91 26.13 11.33
C GLU A 212 -6.86 25.73 12.36
N ALA A 213 -5.84 26.58 12.48
CA ALA A 213 -4.80 26.44 13.45
C ALA A 213 -5.37 26.71 14.85
N SER A 214 -6.04 25.72 15.41
CA SER A 214 -6.36 25.70 16.83
C SER A 214 -5.96 24.35 17.39
N ARG A 215 -4.69 24.25 17.79
CA ARG A 215 -4.23 23.19 18.68
C ARG A 215 -3.43 23.86 19.77
N GLN A 216 -3.96 23.83 20.98
CA GLN A 216 -3.15 24.03 22.19
C GLN A 216 -1.91 23.14 22.05
N THR A 217 -0.75 23.77 22.06
CA THR A 217 0.55 23.14 21.83
C THR A 217 1.14 22.56 23.12
N LEU A 218 0.49 22.77 24.26
CA LEU A 218 0.95 22.36 25.57
C LEU A 218 0.03 21.30 26.16
N LEU A 219 0.63 20.34 26.86
CA LEU A 219 -0.09 19.39 27.70
C LEU A 219 -0.80 20.17 28.81
N PRO A 220 -2.08 19.90 29.07
CA PRO A 220 -2.75 20.50 30.21
C PRO A 220 -2.17 19.93 31.51
N ASP A 221 -2.07 20.77 32.54
CA ASP A 221 -1.38 20.44 33.79
C ASP A 221 -2.02 19.24 34.51
N ASP A 222 -3.33 19.02 34.33
CA ASP A 222 -4.07 17.89 34.88
C ASP A 222 -3.60 16.53 34.31
N ALA A 223 -3.28 16.47 33.02
CA ALA A 223 -2.72 15.28 32.38
C ALA A 223 -1.31 14.95 32.93
N ILE A 224 -0.52 15.98 33.26
CA ILE A 224 0.79 15.80 33.90
C ILE A 224 0.62 15.28 35.32
N VAL A 225 -0.32 15.82 36.09
CA VAL A 225 -0.62 15.38 37.46
C VAL A 225 -1.15 13.94 37.49
N ALA A 226 -2.05 13.58 36.57
CA ALA A 226 -2.56 12.22 36.44
C ALA A 226 -1.43 11.22 36.11
N ALA A 227 -0.53 11.58 35.19
CA ALA A 227 0.62 10.76 34.85
C ALA A 227 1.56 10.56 36.06
N ILE A 228 1.82 11.61 36.86
CA ILE A 228 2.63 11.49 38.08
C ILE A 228 2.02 10.47 39.05
N HIS A 229 0.71 10.51 39.26
CA HIS A 229 0.01 9.57 40.16
C HIS A 229 0.13 8.12 39.67
N GLU A 230 -0.14 7.88 38.38
CA GLU A 230 -0.02 6.53 37.78
C GLU A 230 1.39 5.95 37.90
N TYR A 231 2.43 6.79 37.73
CA TYR A 231 3.82 6.36 37.90
C TYR A 231 4.17 6.02 39.35
N GLN A 232 3.63 6.77 40.30
CA GLN A 232 3.85 6.53 41.73
C GLN A 232 3.14 5.27 42.23
N GLU A 233 1.92 5.01 41.77
CA GLU A 233 1.19 3.77 42.10
C GLU A 233 1.92 2.52 41.57
N ARG A 234 2.38 2.55 40.31
CA ARG A 234 3.14 1.44 39.71
C ARG A 234 4.51 1.23 40.35
N ALA A 235 5.13 2.29 40.87
CA ALA A 235 6.38 2.17 41.62
C ALA A 235 6.16 1.58 43.03
N GLY A 236 5.01 1.86 43.65
CA GLY A 236 4.63 1.29 44.94
C GLY A 236 4.30 -0.21 44.89
N GLU A 237 3.77 -0.71 43.78
CA GLU A 237 3.45 -2.13 43.59
C GLU A 237 4.69 -3.04 43.41
N ASN A 238 5.84 -2.48 43.01
CA ASN A 238 7.10 -3.23 42.84
C ASN A 238 8.04 -3.13 44.06
N SER A 239 7.61 -2.55 45.18
CA SER A 239 8.42 -2.32 46.40
C SER A 239 8.07 -3.27 47.55
N SER A 240 7.41 -4.39 47.29
CA SER A 240 7.12 -5.44 48.28
C SER A 240 7.62 -6.78 47.76
N ASP A 241 8.93 -6.97 47.72
CA ASP A 241 9.61 -8.25 47.93
C ASP A 241 11.12 -7.99 47.81
N ASP A 242 11.69 -7.35 48.82
CA ASP A 242 13.12 -7.43 49.14
C ASP A 242 13.26 -6.93 50.57
N ASP A 243 13.03 -7.82 51.55
CA ASP A 243 13.67 -7.86 52.87
C ASP A 243 12.99 -8.90 53.77
N GLU A 244 13.44 -10.17 53.79
CA GLU A 244 13.72 -10.92 55.03
C GLU A 244 14.34 -12.33 54.80
N PHE A 245 15.66 -12.39 55.07
CA PHE A 245 16.42 -13.41 55.83
C PHE A 245 16.71 -14.85 55.32
N TYR A 246 18.04 -15.10 55.24
CA TYR A 246 18.88 -16.32 55.18
C TYR A 246 18.84 -17.23 53.94
#